data_AF-A0A074V309-F1
#
_entry.id   AF-A0A074V309-F1
#
_cell.length_a   1.000
_cell.length_b   1.000
_cell.length_c   1.000
_cell.angle_alpha   90.00
_cell.angle_beta   90.00
_cell.angle_gamma   90.00
#
_symmetry.space_group_name_H-M   'P 1'
#
loop_
_entity.id
_entity.type
_entity.pdbx_description
1 polymer ?
#
loop_
_entity_poly.entity_id
_entity_poly.type
_entity_poly.pdbx_seq_one_letter_code
_entity_poly.pdbx_strand_id
1 'polypeptide(L)' 'IDPAGIPIATVIQAQSGNGSPYYRTQIEPVAQLRNSNFVLVIPQKHTQIVDHYADATATNTLSINHD' A
#
# COMPACT_ATOMS: atom_id res chain seq x y z
N ILE A 1 7.73 -5.00 9.81
CA ILE A 1 6.32 -4.85 9.37
C ILE A 1 5.64 -4.04 10.45
N ASP A 2 5.19 -2.84 10.14
CA ASP A 2 4.48 -2.02 11.12
C ASP A 2 3.07 -2.57 11.38
N PRO A 3 2.57 -2.54 12.62
CA PRO A 3 1.23 -3.05 12.91
C PRO A 3 0.19 -2.16 12.22
N ALA A 4 -0.83 -2.81 11.66
CA ALA A 4 -1.93 -2.12 10.99
C ALA A 4 -2.73 -1.23 11.97
N GLY A 5 -3.29 -0.14 11.45
CA GLY A 5 -4.15 0.77 12.22
C GLY A 5 -3.43 1.91 12.95
N ILE A 6 -2.10 2.03 12.86
CA ILE A 6 -1.40 3.23 13.31
C ILE A 6 -1.73 4.39 12.35
N PRO A 7 -2.29 5.52 12.84
CA PRO A 7 -2.55 6.67 11.98
C PRO A 7 -1.24 7.35 11.58
N ILE A 8 -1.07 7.59 10.27
CA ILE A 8 0.18 8.12 9.70
C ILE A 8 0.01 9.56 9.18
N ALA A 9 -1.04 9.82 8.41
CA ALA A 9 -1.22 11.09 7.71
C ALA A 9 -2.66 11.23 7.20
N THR A 10 -3.05 12.47 6.90
CA THR A 10 -4.24 12.78 6.09
C THR A 10 -3.85 12.95 4.62
N VAL A 11 -4.75 12.64 3.70
CA VAL A 11 -4.53 12.91 2.27
C VAL A 11 -4.99 14.32 1.95
N ILE A 12 -4.11 15.14 1.40
CA ILE A 12 -4.40 16.53 1.00
C ILE A 12 -4.76 16.59 -0.48
N GLN A 13 -4.07 15.82 -1.33
CA GLN A 13 -4.34 15.76 -2.77
C GLN A 13 -4.02 14.37 -3.32
N ALA A 14 -4.76 13.95 -4.33
CA ALA A 14 -4.46 12.76 -5.14
C ALA A 14 -4.42 13.15 -6.61
N GLN A 15 -3.36 12.73 -7.31
CA GLN A 15 -3.14 13.01 -8.72
C GLN A 15 -2.96 11.69 -9.46
N SER A 16 -3.72 11.53 -10.54
CA SER A 16 -3.50 10.47 -11.52
C SER A 16 -2.59 10.99 -12.64
N GLY A 17 -1.60 10.21 -13.03
CA GLY A 17 -0.77 10.51 -14.20
C GLY A 17 -1.35 9.85 -15.45
N ASN A 18 -1.33 10.55 -16.59
CA ASN A 18 -1.74 9.94 -17.86
C ASN A 18 -0.92 8.67 -18.15
N GLY A 19 -1.60 7.53 -18.24
CA GLY A 19 -0.98 6.22 -18.48
C GLY A 19 -0.32 5.57 -17.26
N SER A 20 -0.35 6.19 -16.08
CA SER A 20 0.13 5.57 -14.83
C SER A 20 -0.99 4.75 -14.19
N PRO A 21 -0.76 3.47 -13.83
CA PRO A 21 -1.73 2.70 -13.05
C PRO A 21 -1.75 3.09 -11.56
N TYR A 22 -0.86 3.99 -11.14
CA TYR A 22 -0.72 4.43 -9.75
C TYR A 22 -1.10 5.89 -9.57
N TYR A 23 -1.71 6.18 -8.43
CA TYR A 23 -1.93 7.53 -7.93
C TYR A 23 -0.69 8.04 -7.19
N ARG A 24 -0.41 9.33 -7.34
CA ARG A 24 0.49 10.06 -6.45
C ARG A 24 -0.36 10.85 -5.46
N THR A 25 0.04 10.83 -4.19
CA THR A 25 -0.68 11.52 -3.12
C THR A 25 0.25 12.50 -2.40
N GLN A 26 -0.29 13.67 -2.08
CA GLN A 26 0.32 14.57 -1.11
C GLN A 26 -0.39 14.35 0.23
N ILE A 27 0.40 14.11 1.28
CA ILE A 27 -0.10 13.78 2.60
C ILE A 27 0.45 14.75 3.65
N GLU A 28 -0.34 14.98 4.70
CA GLU A 28 0.07 15.74 5.88
C GLU A 28 0.21 14.79 7.08
N PRO A 29 1.42 14.63 7.66
CA PRO A 29 1.62 13.75 8.80
C PRO A 29 0.77 14.17 10.01
N VAL A 30 0.11 13.22 10.67
CA VAL A 30 -0.65 13.51 11.90
C VAL A 30 0.26 13.72 13.11
N ALA A 31 1.48 13.19 13.06
CA ALA A 31 2.43 13.26 14.16
C ALA A 31 3.18 14.61 14.15
N GLN A 32 3.10 15.35 15.27
CA GLN A 32 3.87 16.57 15.49
C GLN A 32 5.29 16.26 15.98
N LEU A 33 6.06 15.51 15.19
CA LEU A 33 7.40 14.99 15.55
C LEU A 33 8.35 16.03 16.13
N ARG A 34 8.24 17.29 15.72
CA ARG A 34 9.12 18.38 16.17
C ARG A 34 8.75 18.95 17.54
N ASN A 35 7.52 18.71 18.00
CA ASN A 35 6.96 19.31 19.20
C ASN A 35 6.53 18.26 20.24
N SER A 36 6.80 16.97 19.97
CA SER A 36 6.50 15.88 20.90
C SER A 36 7.69 15.57 21.79
N ASN A 37 7.49 15.69 23.11
CA ASN A 37 8.48 15.27 24.11
C ASN A 37 8.40 13.77 24.46
N PHE A 38 7.37 13.07 23.98
CA PHE A 38 7.08 11.69 24.32
C PHE A 38 6.88 10.85 23.06
N VAL A 39 7.31 9.60 23.13
CA VAL A 39 7.14 8.60 22.07
C VAL A 39 6.59 7.30 22.66
N LEU A 40 5.74 6.61 21.90
CA LEU A 40 5.26 5.27 22.23
C LEU A 40 6.01 4.26 21.36
N VAL A 41 6.72 3.33 21.99
CA VAL A 41 7.35 2.21 21.30
C VAL A 41 6.37 1.04 21.28
N ILE A 42 6.02 0.57 20.09
CA ILE A 42 5.12 -0.58 19.89
C ILE A 42 5.98 -1.79 19.50
N PRO A 43 6.09 -2.83 20.36
CA PRO A 43 6.83 -4.04 20.03
C PRO A 43 6.19 -4.78 18.85
N GLN A 44 6.95 -5.03 17.79
CA GLN A 44 6.47 -5.82 16.66
C GLN A 44 6.54 -7.31 17.00
N LYS A 45 5.39 -8.00 16.98
CA LYS A 45 5.37 -9.47 16.92
C LYS A 45 5.68 -9.87 15.49
N HIS A 46 6.62 -10.81 15.30
CA HIS A 46 6.98 -11.30 13.98
C HIS A 46 5.82 -12.12 13.42
N THR A 47 4.93 -11.50 12.65
CA THR A 47 3.90 -12.20 11.90
C THR A 47 4.55 -12.76 10.64
N GLN A 48 4.65 -14.08 10.56
CA GLN A 48 5.07 -14.81 9.36
C GLN A 48 4.12 -14.45 8.21
N ILE A 49 4.62 -13.75 7.18
CA ILE A 49 3.85 -13.45 5.98
C ILE A 49 3.62 -14.79 5.25
N VAL A 50 2.37 -15.20 5.10
CA VAL A 50 1.98 -16.21 4.11
C VAL A 50 1.70 -15.43 2.83
N ASP A 51 2.63 -15.50 1.88
CA ASP A 51 2.48 -14.87 0.57
C ASP A 51 1.32 -15.54 -0.19
N HIS A 52 0.15 -14.91 -0.18
CA HIS A 52 -0.92 -15.19 -1.15
C HIS A 52 -0.70 -14.34 -2.40
N TYR A 53 0.34 -14.67 -3.17
CA TYR A 53 0.45 -14.28 -4.58
C TYR A 53 0.30 -15.54 -5.42
N ALA A 54 -0.93 -16.03 -5.55
CA ALA A 54 -1.28 -17.09 -6.49
C ALA A 54 -1.90 -16.49 -7.75
N ASP A 55 -1.10 -16.56 -8.81
CA ASP A 55 -1.48 -16.80 -10.21
C ASP A 55 -2.31 -15.75 -10.96
N ALA A 56 -1.60 -14.81 -11.60
CA ALA A 56 -2.12 -14.04 -12.73
C ALA A 56 -1.29 -14.32 -14.00
N THR A 57 -0.81 -15.56 -14.17
CA THR A 57 0.08 -15.90 -15.31
C THR A 57 -0.29 -17.24 -15.96
N ALA A 58 -1.58 -17.57 -16.05
CA ALA A 58 -2.09 -18.52 -17.05
C ALA A 58 -2.43 -17.80 -18.37
N THR A 59 -1.35 -17.51 -19.10
CA THR A 59 -1.20 -17.39 -20.56
C THR A 59 -2.44 -17.66 -21.42
N ASN A 60 -2.89 -16.60 -22.09
CA ASN A 60 -3.68 -16.63 -23.31
C ASN A 60 -3.00 -17.48 -24.39
N THR A 61 -3.48 -18.70 -24.59
CA THR A 61 -3.30 -19.49 -25.82
C THR A 61 -4.48 -20.44 -25.98
N LEU A 62 -5.36 -20.19 -26.93
CA LEU A 62 -5.80 -21.12 -27.98
C LEU A 62 -7.03 -20.55 -28.71
N SER A 63 -6.75 -19.92 -29.85
CA SER A 63 -7.39 -20.16 -31.15
C SER A 63 -8.93 -20.13 -31.23
N ILE A 64 -9.41 -18.99 -31.75
CA ILE A 64 -10.42 -18.87 -32.80
C ILE A 64 -10.73 -20.22 -33.48
N ASN A 65 -11.95 -20.74 -33.34
CA ASN A 65 -12.51 -21.64 -34.34
C ASN A 65 -13.94 -21.22 -34.67
N HIS A 66 -14.10 -21.05 -35.97
CA HIS A 66 -15.27 -20.72 -36.76
C HIS A 66 -16.05 -22.03 -37.01
N ASP A 67 -17.36 -22.04 -36.79
CA ASP A 67 -18.38 -22.74 -37.60
C ASP A 67 -19.78 -22.32 -37.12
#